data_AF-A0A5B7BIP1-F1
#
_entry.id   AF-A0A5B7BIP1-F1
#
_cell.length_a   1.000
_cell.length_b   1.000
_cell.length_c   1.000
_cell.angle_alpha   90.00
_cell.angle_beta   90.00
_cell.angle_gamma   90.00
#
_symmetry.space_group_name_H-M   'P 1'
#
loop_
_entity.id
_entity.type
_entity.pdbx_description
1 polymer ?
#
loop_
_entity_poly.entity_id
_entity_poly.type
_entity_poly.pdbx_seq_one_letter_code
_entity_poly.pdbx_strand_id
1 'polypeptide(L)'
;MESSSVITPEDVLKSLMNDGTFDAIRLKIVSQLKANEELKNTTIKMVEQSKVLNTPGAEKQTKRELFDALRQELETSVLEKASKSVWELILDNNGLGKEISETVEGVFCRLSGQEPPLFPPNIVTHLEKEKERRKDGEESKGKEKENSDSTSKKRRFDEMNSEEGADEVASRSSNPPAVLDDSSKMLQPSA
;
A
#
# COMPACT_ATOMS: atom_id res chain seq x y z
N MET A 1 33.60 -3.80 19.62
CA MET A 1 32.53 -2.79 19.74
C MET A 1 32.09 -2.47 18.34
N GLU A 2 30.93 -2.97 17.93
CA GLU A 2 30.36 -2.62 16.63
C GLU A 2 29.85 -1.19 16.73
N SER A 3 30.34 -0.32 15.85
CA SER A 3 29.88 1.06 15.76
C SER A 3 28.46 1.06 15.19
N SER A 4 27.47 1.36 16.03
CA SER A 4 26.08 1.56 15.62
C SER A 4 25.96 2.85 14.81
N SER A 5 26.44 2.82 13.56
CA SER A 5 26.18 3.86 12.57
C SER A 5 24.69 3.99 12.40
N VAL A 6 24.17 5.21 12.54
CA VAL A 6 22.76 5.50 12.27
C VAL A 6 22.54 5.26 10.78
N ILE A 7 21.70 4.27 10.44
CA ILE A 7 21.36 3.95 9.06
C ILE A 7 20.59 5.12 8.46
N THR A 8 21.07 5.64 7.33
CA THR A 8 20.45 6.76 6.64
C THR A 8 19.45 6.28 5.57
N PRO A 9 18.46 7.10 5.17
CA PRO A 9 17.62 6.81 4.00
C PRO A 9 18.45 6.55 2.73
N GLU A 10 19.58 7.23 2.60
CA GLU A 10 20.55 7.06 1.52
C GLU A 10 21.19 5.67 1.51
N ASP A 11 21.50 5.08 2.68
CA ASP A 11 22.01 3.71 2.78
C ASP A 11 20.96 2.67 2.36
N VAL A 12 19.70 2.85 2.78
CA VAL A 12 18.56 2.00 2.40
C VAL A 12 18.32 2.05 0.89
N LEU A 13 18.24 3.26 0.32
CA LEU A 13 18.10 3.48 -1.13
C LEU A 13 19.27 2.87 -1.91
N LYS A 14 20.50 3.04 -1.41
CA LYS A 14 21.70 2.46 -2.00
C LYS A 14 21.70 0.93 -1.96
N SER A 15 21.17 0.28 -0.92
CA SER A 15 20.98 -1.19 -0.96
C SER A 15 20.02 -1.57 -2.08
N LEU A 16 18.80 -1.00 -2.07
CA LEU A 16 17.72 -1.31 -3.02
C LEU A 16 18.12 -1.13 -4.49
N MET A 17 19.02 -0.18 -4.78
CA MET A 17 19.58 0.03 -6.13
C MET A 17 20.67 -0.98 -6.51
N ASN A 18 21.46 -1.48 -5.55
CA ASN A 18 22.57 -2.40 -5.81
C ASN A 18 22.17 -3.88 -5.77
N ASP A 19 21.15 -4.25 -4.99
CA ASP A 19 20.62 -5.62 -4.93
C ASP A 19 19.56 -5.92 -6.01
N GLY A 20 19.19 -4.92 -6.82
CA GLY A 20 18.24 -5.04 -7.92
C GLY A 20 16.76 -4.95 -7.50
N THR A 21 16.46 -4.78 -6.22
CA THR A 21 15.09 -4.71 -5.70
C THR A 21 14.32 -3.52 -6.27
N PHE A 22 14.97 -2.37 -6.45
CA PHE A 22 14.38 -1.19 -7.09
C PHE A 22 13.94 -1.47 -8.54
N ASP A 23 14.76 -2.22 -9.29
CA ASP A 23 14.45 -2.62 -10.67
C ASP A 23 13.31 -3.66 -10.72
N ALA A 24 13.25 -4.57 -9.74
CA ALA A 24 12.14 -5.50 -9.58
C ALA A 24 10.81 -4.80 -9.24
N ILE A 25 10.84 -3.79 -8.36
CA ILE A 25 9.68 -2.92 -8.08
C ILE A 25 9.25 -2.17 -9.35
N ARG A 26 10.19 -1.55 -10.08
CA ARG A 26 9.90 -0.86 -11.35
C ARG A 26 9.25 -1.82 -12.37
N LEU A 27 9.71 -3.07 -12.43
CA LEU A 27 9.14 -4.09 -13.30
C LEU A 27 7.72 -4.51 -12.86
N LYS A 28 7.45 -4.65 -11.56
CA LYS A 28 6.09 -4.88 -11.03
C LYS A 28 5.13 -3.75 -11.43
N ILE A 29 5.52 -2.50 -11.21
CA ILE A 29 4.73 -1.31 -11.57
C ILE A 29 4.39 -1.32 -13.07
N VAL A 30 5.40 -1.49 -13.94
CA VAL A 30 5.22 -1.55 -15.40
C VAL A 30 4.35 -2.74 -15.82
N SER A 31 4.44 -3.88 -15.13
CA SER A 31 3.61 -5.06 -15.40
C SER A 31 2.14 -4.80 -15.07
N GLN A 32 1.84 -4.25 -13.88
CA GLN A 32 0.46 -3.94 -13.48
C GLN A 32 -0.18 -2.87 -14.37
N LEU A 33 0.57 -1.82 -14.76
CA LEU A 33 0.08 -0.81 -15.70
C LEU A 33 -0.22 -1.40 -17.10
N LYS A 34 0.59 -2.35 -17.57
CA LYS A 34 0.32 -3.12 -18.81
C LYS A 34 -0.84 -4.09 -18.67
N ALA A 35 -1.24 -4.45 -17.45
CA ALA A 35 -2.41 -5.27 -17.14
C ALA A 35 -3.67 -4.44 -16.84
N ASN A 36 -3.57 -3.12 -16.69
CA ASN A 36 -4.69 -2.25 -16.35
C ASN A 36 -5.67 -2.10 -17.53
N GLU A 37 -6.77 -2.85 -17.49
CA GLU A 37 -7.83 -2.80 -18.49
C GLU A 37 -8.61 -1.48 -18.50
N GLU A 38 -8.73 -0.75 -17.39
CA GLU A 38 -9.40 0.56 -17.39
C GLU A 38 -8.59 1.60 -18.19
N LEU A 39 -7.26 1.62 -18.00
CA LEU A 39 -6.34 2.47 -18.75
C LEU A 39 -6.35 2.13 -20.25
N LYS A 40 -6.36 0.84 -20.61
CA LYS A 40 -6.52 0.37 -22.00
C LYS A 40 -7.84 0.82 -22.61
N ASN A 41 -8.96 0.54 -21.95
CA ASN A 41 -10.29 0.90 -22.43
C ASN A 41 -10.48 2.43 -22.53
N THR A 42 -9.84 3.20 -21.64
CA THR A 42 -9.81 4.67 -21.74
C THR A 42 -8.99 5.12 -22.96
N THR A 43 -7.81 4.53 -23.18
CA THR A 43 -6.97 4.83 -24.36
C THR A 43 -7.68 4.46 -25.68
N ILE A 44 -8.38 3.33 -25.72
CA ILE A 44 -9.18 2.92 -26.89
C ILE A 44 -10.27 3.97 -27.19
N LYS A 45 -11.04 4.39 -26.19
CA LYS A 45 -12.07 5.44 -26.36
C LYS A 45 -11.48 6.78 -26.82
N MET A 46 -10.29 7.15 -26.34
CA MET A 46 -9.58 8.35 -26.79
C MET A 46 -9.15 8.25 -28.27
N VAL A 47 -8.75 7.06 -28.73
CA VAL A 47 -8.45 6.79 -30.15
C VAL A 47 -9.73 6.80 -30.98
N GLU A 48 -10.82 6.17 -30.53
CA GLU A 48 -12.13 6.21 -31.21
C GLU A 48 -12.67 7.65 -31.37
N GLN A 49 -12.38 8.52 -30.40
CA GLN A 49 -12.79 9.94 -30.38
C GLN A 49 -11.74 10.90 -31.00
N SER A 50 -10.63 10.38 -31.53
CA SER A 50 -9.55 11.18 -32.15
C SER A 50 -10.05 12.04 -33.31
N LYS A 51 -9.66 13.32 -33.33
CA LYS A 51 -9.92 14.20 -34.49
C LYS A 51 -9.12 13.76 -35.69
N VAL A 52 -7.89 13.26 -35.51
CA VAL A 52 -7.06 12.73 -36.60
C VAL A 52 -7.78 11.59 -37.33
N LEU A 53 -8.39 10.64 -36.62
CA LEU A 53 -9.10 9.51 -37.24
C LEU A 53 -10.50 9.88 -37.77
N ASN A 54 -11.20 10.83 -37.12
CA ASN A 54 -12.54 11.25 -37.53
C ASN A 54 -12.56 12.40 -38.57
N THR A 55 -11.41 12.87 -39.05
CA THR A 55 -11.33 13.92 -40.09
C THR A 55 -11.51 13.32 -41.50
N PRO A 56 -12.41 13.86 -42.35
CA PRO A 56 -12.55 13.42 -43.74
C PRO A 56 -11.23 13.55 -44.53
N GLY A 57 -10.78 12.48 -45.18
CA GLY A 57 -9.49 12.41 -45.85
C GLY A 57 -8.42 11.63 -45.05
N ALA A 58 -8.67 11.28 -43.79
CA ALA A 58 -7.80 10.39 -43.02
C ALA A 58 -7.59 9.03 -43.72
N GLU A 59 -8.59 8.54 -44.46
CA GLU A 59 -8.51 7.29 -45.24
C GLU A 59 -7.50 7.33 -46.40
N LYS A 60 -6.96 8.52 -46.74
CA LYS A 60 -5.96 8.72 -47.79
C LYS A 60 -4.53 8.89 -47.26
N GLN A 61 -4.36 9.05 -45.95
CA GLN A 61 -3.04 9.16 -45.32
C GLN A 61 -2.37 7.78 -45.17
N THR A 62 -1.04 7.76 -45.12
CA THR A 62 -0.32 6.52 -44.81
C THR A 62 -0.50 6.13 -43.34
N LYS A 63 -0.31 4.84 -43.04
CA LYS A 63 -0.31 4.32 -41.66
C LYS A 63 0.70 4.99 -40.74
N ARG A 64 1.77 5.59 -41.28
CA ARG A 64 2.76 6.34 -40.51
C ARG A 64 2.23 7.72 -40.14
N GLU A 65 1.77 8.49 -41.12
CA GLU A 65 1.21 9.84 -40.90
C GLU A 65 0.03 9.79 -39.92
N LEU A 66 -0.86 8.81 -40.06
CA LEU A 66 -1.97 8.59 -39.12
C LEU A 66 -1.48 8.28 -37.70
N PHE A 67 -0.46 7.43 -37.54
CA PHE A 67 0.05 7.08 -36.21
C PHE A 67 0.82 8.23 -35.57
N ASP A 68 1.65 8.95 -36.33
CA ASP A 68 2.45 10.08 -35.85
C ASP A 68 1.54 11.26 -35.46
N ALA A 69 0.49 11.54 -36.26
CA ALA A 69 -0.51 12.56 -35.93
C ALA A 69 -1.42 12.15 -34.76
N LEU A 70 -1.88 10.89 -34.70
CA LEU A 70 -2.66 10.36 -33.56
C LEU A 70 -1.85 10.40 -32.26
N ARG A 71 -0.55 10.10 -32.34
CA ARG A 71 0.39 10.27 -31.22
C ARG A 71 0.48 11.74 -30.81
N GLN A 72 0.65 12.66 -31.77
CA GLN A 72 0.71 14.09 -31.49
C GLN A 72 -0.59 14.65 -30.87
N GLU A 73 -1.76 14.06 -31.18
CA GLU A 73 -3.04 14.42 -30.56
C GLU A 73 -3.17 13.85 -29.12
N LEU A 74 -2.79 12.58 -28.89
CA LEU A 74 -3.18 11.84 -27.69
C LEU A 74 -2.05 11.59 -26.67
N GLU A 75 -0.78 11.66 -27.04
CA GLU A 75 0.35 11.22 -26.19
C GLU A 75 0.34 11.89 -24.82
N THR A 76 0.23 13.23 -24.75
CA THR A 76 0.19 13.97 -23.48
C THR A 76 -0.92 13.46 -22.56
N SER A 77 -2.14 13.34 -23.07
CA SER A 77 -3.30 12.97 -22.23
C SER A 77 -3.27 11.48 -21.83
N VAL A 78 -2.78 10.59 -22.69
CA VAL A 78 -2.57 9.17 -22.33
C VAL A 78 -1.46 9.03 -21.28
N LEU A 79 -0.37 9.79 -21.40
CA LEU A 79 0.72 9.83 -20.41
C LEU A 79 0.26 10.44 -19.07
N GLU A 80 -0.59 11.47 -19.07
CA GLU A 80 -1.21 12.00 -17.86
C GLU A 80 -2.05 10.95 -17.13
N LYS A 81 -2.90 10.20 -17.84
CA LYS A 81 -3.70 9.10 -17.26
C LYS A 81 -2.80 8.00 -16.71
N ALA A 82 -1.80 7.57 -17.49
CA ALA A 82 -0.85 6.54 -17.06
C ALA A 82 -0.04 7.00 -15.82
N SER A 83 0.44 8.25 -15.81
CA SER A 83 1.16 8.85 -14.67
C SER A 83 0.30 8.89 -13.40
N LYS A 84 -0.97 9.29 -13.52
CA LYS A 84 -1.91 9.25 -12.39
C LYS A 84 -2.06 7.83 -11.83
N SER A 85 -2.25 6.83 -12.69
CA SER A 85 -2.33 5.42 -12.26
C SER A 85 -1.00 4.85 -11.72
N VAL A 86 0.16 5.36 -12.13
CA VAL A 86 1.46 5.04 -11.50
C VAL A 86 1.46 5.50 -10.05
N TRP A 87 1.09 6.75 -9.80
CA TRP A 87 1.07 7.32 -8.45
C TRP A 87 0.02 6.67 -7.56
N GLU A 88 -1.17 6.39 -8.07
CA GLU A 88 -2.22 5.65 -7.34
C GLU A 88 -1.74 4.26 -6.92
N LEU A 89 -0.99 3.56 -7.78
CA LEU A 89 -0.43 2.25 -7.47
C LEU A 89 0.74 2.28 -6.47
N ILE A 90 1.55 3.34 -6.48
CA ILE A 90 2.68 3.53 -5.55
C ILE A 90 2.19 3.99 -4.16
N LEU A 91 1.09 4.75 -4.09
CA LEU A 91 0.52 5.30 -2.86
C LEU A 91 -0.57 4.40 -2.24
N ASP A 92 -0.85 3.24 -2.85
CA ASP A 92 -1.82 2.27 -2.36
C ASP A 92 -1.32 1.51 -1.12
N ASN A 93 -2.01 1.71 0.01
CA ASN A 93 -1.72 1.12 1.31
C ASN A 93 -2.15 -0.36 1.44
N ASN A 94 -2.80 -0.94 0.41
CA ASN A 94 -3.35 -2.29 0.45
C ASN A 94 -2.72 -3.27 -0.56
N GLY A 95 -2.15 -2.77 -1.66
CA GLY A 95 -1.47 -3.52 -2.71
C GLY A 95 0.01 -3.15 -2.86
N LEU A 96 0.41 -2.64 -4.03
CA LEU A 96 1.83 -2.53 -4.39
C LEU A 96 2.59 -1.45 -3.59
N GLY A 97 1.94 -0.35 -3.20
CA GLY A 97 2.54 0.66 -2.30
C GLY A 97 2.88 0.09 -0.92
N LYS A 98 2.04 -0.82 -0.40
CA LYS A 98 2.33 -1.61 0.80
C LYS A 98 3.52 -2.55 0.59
N GLU A 99 3.56 -3.30 -0.52
CA GLU A 99 4.73 -4.16 -0.83
C GLU A 99 6.04 -3.35 -0.90
N ILE A 100 6.01 -2.15 -1.51
CA ILE A 100 7.15 -1.23 -1.56
C ILE A 100 7.56 -0.81 -0.14
N SER A 101 6.60 -0.42 0.70
CA SER A 101 6.85 0.02 2.08
C SER A 101 7.47 -1.10 2.93
N GLU A 102 6.91 -2.31 2.87
CA GLU A 102 7.45 -3.48 3.57
C GLU A 102 8.84 -3.89 3.07
N THR A 103 9.12 -3.66 1.78
CA THR A 103 10.44 -3.91 1.19
C THR A 103 11.49 -2.91 1.67
N VAL A 104 11.13 -1.62 1.76
CA VAL A 104 12.00 -0.56 2.30
C VAL A 104 12.27 -0.80 3.79
N GLU A 105 11.24 -1.10 4.58
CA GLU A 105 11.35 -1.41 6.01
C GLU A 105 12.21 -2.66 6.23
N GLY A 106 11.99 -3.73 5.44
CA GLY A 106 12.79 -4.96 5.52
C GLY A 106 14.29 -4.73 5.24
N VAL A 107 14.63 -3.83 4.32
CA VAL A 107 16.03 -3.42 4.10
C VAL A 107 16.54 -2.58 5.26
N PHE A 108 15.75 -1.66 5.80
CA PHE A 108 16.12 -0.85 6.97
C PHE A 108 16.38 -1.72 8.22
N CYS A 109 15.50 -2.68 8.54
CA CYS A 109 15.71 -3.62 9.65
C CYS A 109 17.00 -4.42 9.49
N ARG A 110 17.28 -4.93 8.27
CA ARG A 110 18.50 -5.68 7.95
C ARG A 110 19.76 -4.85 8.13
N LEU A 111 19.80 -3.64 7.58
CA LEU A 111 20.93 -2.72 7.75
C LEU A 111 21.12 -2.30 9.22
N SER A 112 20.03 -2.18 9.98
CA SER A 112 20.05 -1.82 11.40
C SER A 112 20.36 -2.99 12.36
N GLY A 113 20.63 -4.19 11.85
CA GLY A 113 20.88 -5.38 12.68
C GLY A 113 19.64 -5.90 13.43
N GLN A 114 18.44 -5.49 13.02
CA GLN A 114 17.15 -5.90 13.60
C GLN A 114 16.52 -7.11 12.87
N GLU A 115 17.24 -7.73 11.93
CA GLU A 115 16.79 -8.95 11.26
C GLU A 115 16.57 -10.08 12.28
N PRO A 116 15.34 -10.63 12.40
CA PRO A 116 15.08 -11.71 13.36
C PRO A 116 15.97 -12.92 13.08
N PRO A 117 16.60 -13.53 14.10
CA PRO A 117 17.54 -14.62 13.87
C PRO A 117 16.82 -15.82 13.23
N LEU A 118 17.29 -16.21 12.04
CA LEU A 118 16.71 -17.29 11.22
C LEU A 118 16.69 -18.67 11.90
N PHE A 119 17.35 -18.80 13.05
CA PHE A 119 17.27 -19.93 13.97
C PHE A 119 17.01 -19.40 15.38
N PRO A 120 16.08 -20.01 16.16
CA PRO A 120 15.92 -19.63 17.56
C PRO A 120 17.21 -19.91 18.33
N PRO A 121 17.57 -19.09 19.35
CA PRO A 121 18.75 -19.32 20.16
C PRO A 121 18.66 -20.69 20.82
N ASN A 122 19.64 -21.55 20.55
CA ASN A 122 19.61 -22.95 20.96
C ASN A 122 19.91 -23.07 22.47
N ILE A 123 18.87 -23.01 23.31
CA ILE A 123 18.97 -23.18 24.78
C ILE A 123 19.13 -24.67 25.12
N VAL A 124 20.18 -25.30 24.58
CA VAL A 124 20.62 -26.66 24.90
C VAL A 124 22.12 -26.64 25.15
N THR A 125 22.49 -26.48 26.43
CA THR A 125 23.63 -27.11 27.15
C THR A 125 23.95 -26.28 28.40
N HIS A 126 23.06 -26.29 29.40
CA HIS A 126 23.40 -25.87 30.77
C HIS A 126 22.38 -26.40 31.82
N LEU A 127 21.95 -27.65 31.68
CA LEU A 127 21.15 -28.36 32.69
C LEU A 127 21.65 -29.81 32.89
N GLU A 128 22.95 -29.95 33.13
CA GLU A 128 23.52 -31.16 33.72
C GLU A 128 24.10 -30.84 35.10
N LYS A 129 23.93 -31.79 36.04
CA LYS A 129 23.82 -31.58 37.50
C LYS A 129 22.50 -30.86 37.82
N GLU A 130 21.65 -31.37 38.70
CA GLU A 130 21.91 -32.26 39.84
C GLU A 130 20.99 -33.49 39.87
N LYS A 131 21.50 -34.65 40.31
CA LYS A 131 20.74 -35.90 40.54
C LYS A 131 20.95 -36.36 41.99
N GLU A 132 19.95 -36.35 42.87
CA GLU A 132 19.93 -37.32 43.98
C GLU A 132 18.56 -37.61 44.68
N ARG A 133 17.93 -38.76 44.34
CA ARG A 133 16.94 -39.56 45.15
C ARG A 133 15.61 -38.85 45.55
N ARG A 134 14.50 -39.49 45.97
CA ARG A 134 14.05 -40.88 46.31
C ARG A 134 12.66 -41.08 45.62
N LYS A 135 12.18 -42.20 45.06
CA LYS A 135 12.10 -43.66 45.39
C LYS A 135 10.79 -44.06 46.12
N ASP A 136 9.99 -44.93 45.46
CA ASP A 136 8.72 -45.60 45.88
C ASP A 136 7.56 -44.66 46.28
N GLY A 137 6.24 -44.93 46.15
CA GLY A 137 5.33 -46.03 45.73
C GLY A 137 3.88 -45.46 45.89
N GLU A 138 2.73 -46.09 45.59
CA GLU A 138 2.32 -47.43 45.13
C GLU A 138 0.91 -47.31 44.42
N GLU A 139 0.36 -48.39 43.85
CA GLU A 139 -0.87 -48.42 43.03
C GLU A 139 -2.19 -48.40 43.85
N SER A 140 -3.26 -47.77 43.32
CA SER A 140 -4.64 -48.20 43.63
C SER A 140 -5.65 -47.85 42.53
N LYS A 141 -6.74 -48.62 42.44
CA LYS A 141 -7.74 -48.59 41.35
C LYS A 141 -9.00 -47.79 41.71
N GLY A 142 -9.52 -47.06 40.72
CA GLY A 142 -10.90 -46.53 40.69
C GLY A 142 -11.51 -46.79 39.31
N LYS A 143 -12.82 -47.00 39.22
CA LYS A 143 -13.50 -47.53 38.03
C LYS A 143 -14.77 -46.74 37.71
N GLU A 144 -15.12 -46.65 36.43
CA GLU A 144 -16.36 -46.03 35.90
C GLU A 144 -16.46 -44.49 36.14
N LYS A 145 -17.24 -43.71 35.39
CA LYS A 145 -18.27 -44.03 34.38
C LYS A 145 -18.25 -43.01 33.24
N GLU A 146 -18.91 -43.34 32.12
CA GLU A 146 -19.21 -42.41 31.02
C GLU A 146 -20.06 -41.22 31.51
N ASN A 147 -19.74 -40.02 31.00
CA ASN A 147 -20.74 -39.26 30.24
C ASN A 147 -20.05 -38.23 29.32
N SER A 148 -20.60 -38.04 28.11
CA SER A 148 -20.27 -36.90 27.25
C SER A 148 -21.12 -35.72 27.64
N ASP A 149 -20.53 -34.53 27.86
CA ASP A 149 -21.28 -33.29 27.66
C ASP A 149 -20.40 -32.09 27.30
N SER A 150 -21.00 -31.13 26.62
CA SER A 150 -20.34 -29.93 26.10
C SER A 150 -20.68 -28.70 26.92
N THR A 151 -19.73 -27.75 27.08
CA THR A 151 -20.03 -26.30 27.07
C THR A 151 -18.77 -25.43 27.18
N SER A 152 -18.71 -24.37 26.37
CA SER A 152 -17.64 -23.36 26.41
C SER A 152 -17.81 -22.40 27.60
N LYS A 153 -16.86 -22.35 28.53
CA LYS A 153 -16.99 -21.55 29.76
C LYS A 153 -16.39 -20.13 29.63
N LYS A 154 -17.27 -19.15 29.43
CA LYS A 154 -16.96 -17.71 29.52
C LYS A 154 -16.42 -17.32 30.92
N ARG A 155 -15.48 -16.38 30.96
CA ARG A 155 -15.27 -15.40 32.04
C ARG A 155 -15.19 -14.04 31.35
N ARG A 156 -16.31 -13.36 31.15
CA ARG A 156 -17.02 -12.43 32.06
C ARG A 156 -16.22 -11.15 32.36
N PHE A 157 -16.99 -10.08 32.33
CA PHE A 157 -16.67 -8.66 32.41
C PHE A 157 -17.34 -8.13 33.67
N ASP A 158 -16.76 -7.11 34.31
CA ASP A 158 -17.33 -6.40 35.46
C ASP A 158 -17.21 -4.89 35.21
N GLU A 159 -18.12 -4.12 35.80
CA GLU A 159 -18.63 -2.86 35.22
C GLU A 159 -18.99 -1.83 36.31
N MET A 160 -18.60 -0.56 36.10
CA MET A 160 -19.15 0.65 36.74
C MET A 160 -18.69 1.85 35.86
N ASN A 161 -19.56 2.66 35.22
CA ASN A 161 -20.40 3.76 35.76
C ASN A 161 -19.61 4.79 36.59
N SER A 162 -19.88 6.11 36.54
CA SER A 162 -21.07 6.89 36.11
C SER A 162 -20.62 8.33 35.64
N GLU A 163 -21.38 9.32 35.14
CA GLU A 163 -22.82 9.56 34.81
C GLU A 163 -23.02 10.96 34.15
N GLU A 164 -23.77 11.04 33.03
CA GLU A 164 -24.40 12.22 32.36
C GLU A 164 -23.55 13.47 31.96
N GLY A 165 -23.99 14.37 31.05
CA GLY A 165 -25.17 14.45 30.16
C GLY A 165 -24.77 14.82 28.71
N ALA A 166 -25.60 14.76 27.65
CA ALA A 166 -26.95 15.33 27.44
C ALA A 166 -26.95 16.88 27.46
N ASP A 167 -27.50 17.63 26.48
CA ASP A 167 -27.98 17.32 25.10
C ASP A 167 -27.89 18.65 24.25
N GLU A 168 -28.53 18.97 23.11
CA GLU A 168 -29.70 18.45 22.37
C GLU A 168 -29.57 18.72 20.83
N VAL A 169 -30.67 18.62 20.07
CA VAL A 169 -30.79 18.74 18.59
C VAL A 169 -30.66 20.18 18.04
N ALA A 170 -30.34 20.33 16.74
CA ALA A 170 -31.27 20.90 15.72
C ALA A 170 -30.65 21.08 14.31
N SER A 171 -31.47 21.00 13.27
CA SER A 171 -31.05 21.03 11.85
C SER A 171 -31.57 22.25 11.06
N ARG A 172 -30.68 22.91 10.29
CA ARG A 172 -30.89 23.68 9.02
C ARG A 172 -29.61 24.51 8.74
N SER A 173 -29.22 24.97 7.56
CA SER A 173 -29.62 24.93 6.13
C SER A 173 -29.32 26.33 5.56
N SER A 174 -28.94 26.39 4.27
CA SER A 174 -28.95 27.59 3.40
C SER A 174 -27.71 28.52 3.38
N ASN A 175 -27.09 28.58 2.20
CA ASN A 175 -26.21 29.63 1.67
C ASN A 175 -27.01 30.92 1.34
N PRO A 176 -26.36 32.03 0.87
CA PRO A 176 -25.10 32.67 1.27
C PRO A 176 -25.30 34.21 1.41
N PRO A 177 -24.23 35.03 1.39
CA PRO A 177 -24.30 36.33 0.70
C PRO A 177 -23.13 36.61 -0.26
N ALA A 178 -23.39 37.40 -1.31
CA ALA A 178 -22.39 38.14 -2.10
C ALA A 178 -22.18 39.54 -1.47
N VAL A 179 -21.29 40.46 -1.90
CA VAL A 179 -21.06 41.08 -3.24
C VAL A 179 -19.75 41.93 -3.21
N LEU A 180 -19.45 42.63 -4.31
CA LEU A 180 -18.48 43.75 -4.49
C LEU A 180 -17.00 43.38 -4.73
N ASP A 181 -16.28 43.97 -5.71
CA ASP A 181 -16.75 44.82 -6.84
C ASP A 181 -15.82 44.78 -8.08
N ASP A 182 -16.24 45.44 -9.18
CA ASP A 182 -15.57 45.55 -10.48
C ASP A 182 -14.28 46.41 -10.47
N SER A 183 -13.34 46.04 -11.35
CA SER A 183 -12.64 47.03 -12.17
C SER A 183 -12.09 46.39 -13.45
N SER A 184 -12.43 47.01 -14.58
CA SER A 184 -12.26 46.44 -15.91
C SER A 184 -11.20 47.16 -16.76
N LYS A 185 -10.56 46.41 -17.67
CA LYS A 185 -10.12 46.85 -19.03
C LYS A 185 -8.92 47.83 -19.14
N MET A 186 -7.81 47.39 -19.78
CA MET A 186 -7.37 47.87 -21.13
C MET A 186 -5.93 47.47 -21.57
N LEU A 187 -5.80 47.21 -22.89
CA LEU A 187 -4.68 47.48 -23.82
C LEU A 187 -3.22 47.00 -23.54
N GLN A 188 -2.85 45.92 -24.24
CA GLN A 188 -1.86 45.83 -25.35
C GLN A 188 -0.47 46.56 -25.30
N PRO A 189 0.59 45.98 -25.93
CA PRO A 189 1.99 46.39 -25.74
C PRO A 189 2.58 47.28 -26.85
N SER A 190 3.74 47.91 -26.58
CA SER A 190 4.78 48.25 -27.58
C SER A 190 6.09 48.69 -26.92
N ALA A 191 7.19 47.98 -27.24
CA ALA A 191 8.58 48.45 -27.21
C ALA A 191 9.44 47.45 -28.01
#